data_AF-A0A433RPS8-F1
#
_entry.id   AF-A0A433RPS8-F1
#
_cell.length_a   1.000
_cell.length_b   1.000
_cell.length_c   1.000
_cell.angle_alpha   90.00
_cell.angle_beta   90.00
_cell.angle_gamma   90.00
#
_symmetry.space_group_name_H-M   'P 1'
#
loop_
_entity.id
_entity.type
_entity.pdbx_description
1 polymer ?
#
loop_
_entity_poly.entity_id
_entity_poly.type
_entity_poly.pdbx_seq_one_letter_code
_entity_poly.pdbx_strand_id
1 'polypeptide(L)'
;MIQTAQLTEMPLAGMYEEKVYEGPHENDTWTWVKFEDEFYHDTYGQFRGKPVATALSPNNDYCYVLTDILLYEINRQNPDSYAICDYYSFGGTMRDITLTPEGTLLIASYYQIYILEKPLCDIEGEVYNVVQSISSTLNGEVDYIQFKHWDKHILHIEAVNFYSSEKKVFLTYDAETKMLAYVLMPKREDNL
;
A
#
# COMPACT_ATOMS: atom_id res chain seq x y z
N MET A 1 -18.86 7.86 7.04
CA MET A 1 -17.69 7.63 6.16
C MET A 1 -16.51 7.09 6.97
N ILE A 2 -15.76 6.11 6.46
CA ILE A 2 -14.53 5.59 7.10
C ILE A 2 -13.48 6.70 7.21
N GLN A 3 -13.00 6.95 8.44
CA GLN A 3 -11.96 7.93 8.77
C GLN A 3 -10.62 7.28 9.10
N THR A 4 -10.64 6.08 9.71
CA THR A 4 -9.43 5.34 10.03
C THR A 4 -9.55 3.88 9.62
N ALA A 5 -8.41 3.27 9.31
CA ALA A 5 -8.27 1.85 9.02
C ALA A 5 -6.96 1.36 9.62
N GLN A 6 -7.03 0.43 10.56
CA GLN A 6 -5.85 -0.05 11.30
C GLN A 6 -5.84 -1.57 11.35
N LEU A 7 -4.71 -2.17 10.95
CA LEU A 7 -4.46 -3.58 11.18
C LEU A 7 -4.57 -3.89 12.67
N THR A 8 -5.25 -4.99 13.00
CA THR A 8 -5.54 -5.37 14.38
C THR A 8 -5.60 -6.88 14.52
N GLU A 9 -5.68 -7.36 15.76
CA GLU A 9 -5.97 -8.76 16.06
C GLU A 9 -7.47 -9.03 15.91
N MET A 10 -7.84 -10.31 15.82
CA MET A 10 -9.24 -10.73 15.76
C MET A 10 -10.04 -10.16 16.94
N PRO A 11 -11.19 -9.48 16.70
CA PRO A 11 -12.02 -8.97 17.78
C PRO A 11 -12.70 -10.12 18.54
N LEU A 12 -13.21 -9.81 19.73
CA LEU A 12 -14.07 -10.75 20.45
C LEU A 12 -15.39 -10.92 19.68
N ALA A 13 -15.69 -12.17 19.29
CA ALA A 13 -16.83 -12.50 18.47
C ALA A 13 -18.15 -11.95 19.04
N GLY A 14 -18.89 -11.22 18.21
CA GLY A 14 -20.19 -10.63 18.57
C GLY A 14 -20.13 -9.39 19.46
N MET A 15 -18.94 -8.87 19.77
CA MET A 15 -18.78 -7.60 20.50
C MET A 15 -18.92 -6.37 19.59
N TYR A 16 -18.56 -6.51 18.32
CA TYR A 16 -18.56 -5.42 17.35
C TYR A 16 -19.34 -5.81 16.10
N GLU A 17 -19.71 -4.82 15.30
CA GLU A 17 -20.14 -5.08 13.94
C GLU A 17 -18.96 -5.62 13.14
N GLU A 18 -19.16 -6.75 12.48
CA GLU A 18 -18.13 -7.45 11.73
C GLU A 18 -18.57 -7.65 10.28
N LYS A 19 -17.62 -7.49 9.36
CA LYS A 19 -17.87 -7.65 7.93
C LYS A 19 -16.79 -8.48 7.28
N VAL A 20 -17.22 -9.47 6.50
CA VAL A 20 -16.32 -10.28 5.68
C VAL A 20 -16.24 -9.67 4.28
N TYR A 21 -15.01 -9.37 3.85
CA TYR A 21 -14.69 -8.99 2.48
C TYR A 21 -14.20 -10.23 1.75
N GLU A 22 -15.13 -10.93 1.09
CA GLU A 22 -14.81 -12.17 0.39
C GLU A 22 -13.97 -11.89 -0.86
N GLY A 23 -12.87 -12.64 -0.98
CA GLY A 23 -11.95 -12.63 -2.12
C GLY A 23 -12.09 -13.87 -3.01
N PRO A 24 -11.48 -13.87 -4.20
CA PRO A 24 -11.61 -14.98 -5.15
C PRO A 24 -10.88 -16.26 -4.73
N HIS A 25 -9.98 -16.19 -3.75
CA HIS A 25 -9.12 -17.30 -3.33
C HIS A 25 -9.51 -17.83 -1.96
N GLU A 26 -9.63 -19.16 -1.88
CA GLU A 26 -9.71 -19.85 -0.59
C GLU A 26 -8.33 -19.83 0.08
N ASN A 27 -8.26 -19.24 1.27
CA ASN A 27 -7.07 -19.21 2.11
C ASN A 27 -7.50 -19.33 3.58
N ASP A 28 -6.75 -20.12 4.35
CA ASP A 28 -6.97 -20.37 5.78
C ASP A 28 -6.45 -19.23 6.67
N THR A 29 -5.74 -18.27 6.09
CA THR A 29 -5.25 -17.08 6.78
C THR A 29 -6.15 -15.88 6.57
N TRP A 30 -6.29 -15.10 7.64
CA TRP A 30 -7.18 -13.96 7.73
C TRP A 30 -6.47 -12.75 8.32
N THR A 31 -6.91 -11.58 7.87
CA THR A 31 -6.48 -10.26 8.34
C THR A 31 -7.69 -9.54 8.90
N TRP A 32 -7.50 -8.87 10.04
CA TRP A 32 -8.51 -8.01 10.64
C TRP A 32 -8.08 -6.55 10.55
N VAL A 33 -9.02 -5.70 10.15
CA VAL A 33 -8.86 -4.25 10.11
C VAL A 33 -9.96 -3.63 10.93
N LYS A 34 -9.58 -2.79 11.90
CA LYS A 34 -10.50 -1.91 12.60
C LYS A 34 -10.76 -0.68 11.75
N PHE A 35 -12.01 -0.43 11.41
CA PHE A 35 -12.48 0.81 10.81
C PHE A 35 -13.18 1.66 11.88
N GLU A 36 -12.94 2.96 11.82
CA GLU A 36 -13.68 3.95 12.60
C GLU A 36 -14.32 4.95 11.62
N ASP A 37 -15.60 5.23 11.78
CA ASP A 37 -16.31 6.24 11.00
C ASP A 37 -16.25 7.65 11.63
N GLU A 38 -16.86 8.62 10.96
CA GLU A 38 -16.95 10.01 11.44
C GLU A 38 -17.78 10.20 12.72
N PHE A 39 -18.52 9.18 13.14
CA PHE A 39 -19.32 9.15 14.35
C PHE A 39 -18.66 8.30 15.46
N TYR A 40 -17.39 7.90 15.27
CA TYR A 40 -16.64 7.03 16.18
C TYR A 40 -17.26 5.65 16.37
N HIS A 41 -18.00 5.16 15.36
CA HIS A 41 -18.45 3.78 15.35
C HIS A 41 -17.36 2.86 14.82
N ASP A 42 -17.12 1.81 15.59
CA ASP A 42 -16.14 0.78 15.27
C ASP A 42 -16.79 -0.36 14.48
N THR A 43 -16.22 -0.67 13.31
CA THR A 43 -16.56 -1.85 12.52
C THR A 43 -15.29 -2.63 12.20
N TYR A 44 -15.35 -3.95 12.26
CA TYR A 44 -14.20 -4.81 11.99
C TYR A 44 -14.35 -5.52 10.64
N GLY A 45 -13.43 -5.23 9.72
CA GLY A 45 -13.32 -5.95 8.45
C GLY A 45 -12.46 -7.20 8.58
N GLN A 46 -12.90 -8.28 7.95
CA GLN A 46 -12.19 -9.56 7.83
C GLN A 46 -11.81 -9.79 6.37
N PHE A 47 -10.53 -10.06 6.11
CA PHE A 47 -9.94 -10.14 4.77
C PHE A 47 -9.12 -11.43 4.61
N ARG A 48 -9.13 -12.04 3.43
CA ARG A 48 -8.29 -13.22 3.13
C ARG A 48 -6.82 -12.84 3.00
N GLY A 49 -5.94 -13.63 3.61
CA GLY A 49 -4.49 -13.48 3.57
C GLY A 49 -3.89 -12.93 4.87
N LYS A 50 -2.57 -12.92 4.94
CA LYS A 50 -1.79 -12.34 6.05
C LYS A 50 -1.73 -10.81 5.93
N PRO A 51 -1.68 -10.08 7.06
CA PRO A 51 -1.69 -8.63 7.04
C PRO A 51 -0.39 -8.08 6.46
N VAL A 52 -0.50 -7.10 5.56
CA VAL A 52 0.65 -6.37 5.04
C VAL A 52 0.56 -4.90 5.41
N ALA A 53 -0.47 -4.18 4.92
CA ALA A 53 -0.60 -2.75 5.15
C ALA A 53 -2.04 -2.26 4.93
N THR A 54 -2.35 -1.07 5.44
CA THR A 54 -3.57 -0.32 5.14
C THR A 54 -3.19 1.09 4.70
N ALA A 55 -3.92 1.67 3.75
CA ALA A 55 -3.72 3.05 3.31
C ALA A 55 -5.05 3.79 3.20
N LEU A 56 -5.09 5.00 3.74
CA LEU A 56 -6.24 5.90 3.70
C LEU A 56 -5.74 7.35 3.57
N SER A 57 -6.43 8.15 2.76
CA SER A 57 -6.17 9.57 2.59
C SER A 57 -7.50 10.34 2.66
N PRO A 58 -7.54 11.53 3.29
CA PRO A 58 -8.71 12.39 3.24
C PRO A 58 -9.15 12.73 1.81
N ASN A 59 -8.22 12.73 0.85
CA ASN A 59 -8.42 13.11 -0.54
C ASN A 59 -8.66 11.91 -1.48
N ASN A 60 -8.90 10.72 -0.94
CA ASN A 60 -9.29 9.54 -1.71
C ASN A 60 -10.60 8.98 -1.14
N ASP A 61 -11.57 8.67 -1.99
CA ASP A 61 -12.88 8.12 -1.58
C ASP A 61 -12.81 6.65 -1.11
N TYR A 62 -11.65 6.04 -1.20
CA TYR A 62 -11.38 4.64 -0.92
C TYR A 62 -10.35 4.46 0.19
N CYS A 63 -10.54 3.38 0.94
CA CYS A 63 -9.57 2.80 1.84
C CYS A 63 -8.99 1.56 1.19
N TYR A 64 -7.68 1.37 1.31
CA TYR A 64 -6.99 0.21 0.77
C TYR A 64 -6.51 -0.71 1.89
N VAL A 65 -6.74 -1.99 1.73
CA VAL A 65 -6.22 -3.05 2.61
C VAL A 65 -5.39 -3.99 1.75
N LEU A 66 -4.09 -4.09 2.05
CA LEU A 66 -3.19 -5.02 1.40
C LEU A 66 -2.97 -6.22 2.32
N THR A 67 -3.23 -7.41 1.78
CA THR A 67 -2.78 -8.69 2.33
C THR A 67 -1.66 -9.28 1.47
N ASP A 68 -1.09 -10.39 1.90
CA ASP A 68 -0.04 -11.08 1.15
C ASP A 68 -0.52 -11.69 -0.18
N ILE A 69 -1.83 -11.72 -0.42
CA ILE A 69 -2.45 -12.29 -1.62
C ILE A 69 -3.38 -11.32 -2.37
N LEU A 70 -3.95 -10.30 -1.72
CA LEU A 70 -5.00 -9.49 -2.33
C LEU A 70 -4.87 -8.02 -1.90
N LEU A 71 -5.19 -7.13 -2.83
CA LEU A 71 -5.42 -5.72 -2.58
C LEU A 71 -6.94 -5.47 -2.62
N TYR A 72 -7.49 -4.98 -1.51
CA TYR A 72 -8.88 -4.58 -1.41
C TYR A 72 -8.98 -3.06 -1.49
N GLU A 73 -9.87 -2.57 -2.34
CA GLU A 73 -10.28 -1.17 -2.43
C GLU A 73 -11.71 -1.08 -1.89
N ILE A 74 -11.91 -0.33 -0.81
CA ILE A 74 -13.19 -0.23 -0.10
C ILE A 74 -13.69 1.20 -0.19
N ASN A 75 -14.89 1.43 -0.72
CA ASN A 75 -15.49 2.75 -0.73
C ASN A 75 -15.78 3.22 0.72
N ARG A 76 -15.24 4.38 1.10
CA ARG A 76 -15.32 4.90 2.47
C ARG A 76 -16.71 5.37 2.86
N GLN A 77 -17.54 5.78 1.90
CA GLN A 77 -18.92 6.20 2.16
C GLN A 77 -19.89 5.01 2.19
N ASN A 78 -19.63 4.01 1.35
CA ASN A 78 -20.41 2.79 1.27
C ASN A 78 -19.48 1.57 1.34
N PRO A 79 -19.13 1.08 2.54
CA PRO A 79 -18.20 -0.04 2.69
C PRO A 79 -18.68 -1.34 2.03
N ASP A 80 -19.96 -1.48 1.65
CA ASP A 80 -20.51 -2.58 0.84
C ASP A 80 -20.04 -2.57 -0.62
N SER A 81 -19.60 -1.42 -1.11
CA SER A 81 -18.98 -1.29 -2.41
C SER A 81 -17.46 -1.44 -2.26
N TYR A 82 -16.92 -2.53 -2.80
CA TYR A 82 -15.49 -2.80 -2.80
C TYR A 82 -15.05 -3.47 -4.10
N ALA A 83 -13.80 -3.25 -4.46
CA ALA A 83 -13.10 -3.93 -5.56
C ALA A 83 -11.91 -4.70 -4.99
N ILE A 84 -11.48 -5.72 -5.74
CA ILE A 84 -10.38 -6.60 -5.34
C ILE A 84 -9.45 -6.77 -6.52
N CYS A 85 -8.15 -6.73 -6.25
CA CYS A 85 -7.13 -7.11 -7.20
C CYS A 85 -6.20 -8.16 -6.61
N ASP A 86 -5.78 -9.09 -7.45
CA ASP A 86 -4.79 -10.11 -7.14
C ASP A 86 -3.36 -9.59 -7.42
N TYR A 87 -2.37 -10.08 -6.67
CA TYR A 87 -0.96 -9.81 -6.95
C TYR A 87 -0.53 -10.29 -8.35
N TYR A 88 -1.15 -11.34 -8.89
CA TYR A 88 -0.87 -11.78 -10.26
C TYR A 88 -1.15 -10.68 -11.29
N SER A 89 -2.15 -9.83 -11.04
CA SER A 89 -2.50 -8.71 -11.90
C SER A 89 -1.44 -7.60 -11.92
N PHE A 90 -0.43 -7.66 -11.04
CA PHE A 90 0.70 -6.74 -10.99
C PHE A 90 2.03 -7.39 -11.37
N GLY A 91 2.03 -8.69 -11.71
CA GLY A 91 3.24 -9.42 -12.11
C GLY A 91 4.16 -9.80 -10.95
N GLY A 92 3.69 -9.75 -9.69
CA GLY A 92 4.48 -10.18 -8.54
C GLY A 92 3.87 -9.79 -7.19
N THR A 93 4.51 -10.25 -6.12
CA THR A 93 4.07 -9.98 -4.73
C THR A 93 4.19 -8.50 -4.39
N MET A 94 3.06 -7.91 -3.99
CA MET A 94 3.00 -6.60 -3.36
C MET A 94 3.44 -6.66 -1.91
N ARG A 95 4.05 -5.59 -1.43
CA ARG A 95 4.68 -5.56 -0.10
C ARG A 95 4.40 -4.32 0.70
N ASP A 96 4.01 -3.24 0.05
CA ASP A 96 3.71 -1.99 0.73
C ASP A 96 2.74 -1.17 -0.12
N ILE A 97 1.94 -0.35 0.55
CA ILE A 97 1.02 0.59 -0.08
C ILE A 97 1.05 1.92 0.68
N THR A 98 0.87 3.00 -0.06
CA THR A 98 0.62 4.32 0.53
C THR A 98 -0.19 5.16 -0.43
N LEU A 99 -0.78 6.25 0.06
CA LEU A 99 -1.46 7.23 -0.76
C LEU A 99 -0.65 8.52 -0.78
N THR A 100 -0.56 9.18 -1.94
CA THR A 100 -0.06 10.56 -2.00
C THR A 100 -0.95 11.48 -1.16
N PRO A 101 -0.49 12.69 -0.80
CA PRO A 101 -1.34 13.69 -0.17
C PRO A 101 -2.63 13.97 -0.96
N GLU A 102 -2.59 13.89 -2.29
CA GLU A 102 -3.73 14.07 -3.20
C GLU A 102 -4.59 12.80 -3.34
N GLY A 103 -4.20 11.69 -2.72
CA GLY A 103 -4.96 10.45 -2.73
C GLY A 103 -4.62 9.50 -3.88
N THR A 104 -3.48 9.65 -4.57
CA THR A 104 -3.08 8.65 -5.58
C THR A 104 -2.47 7.42 -4.91
N LEU A 105 -2.87 6.21 -5.29
CA LEU A 105 -2.32 4.99 -4.68
C LEU A 105 -0.94 4.66 -5.27
N LEU A 106 0.03 4.46 -4.39
CA LEU A 106 1.31 3.85 -4.70
C LEU A 106 1.38 2.45 -4.10
N ILE A 107 1.94 1.53 -4.87
CA ILE A 107 2.11 0.13 -4.49
C ILE A 107 3.57 -0.26 -4.72
N ALA A 108 4.22 -0.83 -3.71
CA ALA A 108 5.56 -1.39 -3.86
C ALA A 108 5.50 -2.91 -4.00
N SER A 109 6.26 -3.45 -4.96
CA SER A 109 6.72 -4.84 -4.95
C SER A 109 8.14 -4.91 -4.39
N TYR A 110 8.81 -6.06 -4.53
CA TYR A 110 10.24 -6.16 -4.21
C TYR A 110 11.12 -5.23 -5.05
N TYR A 111 10.75 -4.96 -6.30
CA TYR A 111 11.65 -4.32 -7.28
C TYR A 111 11.04 -3.10 -7.96
N GLN A 112 9.73 -2.92 -7.84
CA GLN A 112 9.01 -1.89 -8.58
C GLN A 112 8.07 -1.11 -7.66
N ILE A 113 7.86 0.15 -8.03
CA ILE A 113 6.80 0.98 -7.49
C ILE A 113 5.82 1.23 -8.64
N TYR A 114 4.55 0.94 -8.39
CA TYR A 114 3.44 1.17 -9.28
C TYR A 114 2.63 2.37 -8.78
N ILE A 115 2.19 3.20 -9.72
CA ILE A 115 1.24 4.29 -9.48
C ILE A 115 -0.08 3.90 -10.13
N LEU A 116 -1.15 3.94 -9.35
CA LEU A 116 -2.51 3.71 -9.81
C LEU A 116 -3.24 5.06 -9.90
N GLU A 117 -3.35 5.62 -11.11
CA GLU A 117 -3.94 6.96 -11.32
C GLU A 117 -5.47 7.00 -11.23
N LYS A 118 -6.12 5.82 -11.12
CA LYS A 118 -7.57 5.68 -10.99
C LYS A 118 -7.88 4.59 -9.96
N PRO A 119 -9.06 4.63 -9.31
CA PRO A 119 -9.51 3.54 -8.46
C PRO A 119 -9.55 2.20 -9.20
N LEU A 120 -9.33 1.09 -8.49
CA LEU A 120 -9.43 -0.27 -9.02
C LEU A 120 -10.80 -0.52 -9.65
N CYS A 121 -11.88 -0.01 -9.06
CA CYS A 121 -13.23 -0.18 -9.60
C CYS A 121 -13.45 0.48 -10.96
N ASP A 122 -12.62 1.45 -11.34
CA ASP A 122 -12.70 2.19 -12.61
C ASP A 122 -11.79 1.59 -13.71
N ILE A 123 -11.04 0.53 -13.39
CA ILE A 123 -10.13 -0.10 -14.33
C ILE A 123 -10.87 -1.16 -15.14
N GLU A 124 -10.92 -0.96 -16.45
CA GLU A 124 -11.38 -1.96 -17.40
C GLU A 124 -10.21 -2.84 -17.85
N GLY A 125 -10.29 -4.15 -17.60
CA GLY A 125 -9.29 -5.14 -18.00
C GLY A 125 -8.18 -5.37 -16.96
N GLU A 126 -7.01 -5.85 -17.42
CA GLU A 126 -5.89 -6.20 -16.54
C GLU A 126 -5.19 -4.97 -15.97
N VAL A 127 -5.07 -4.89 -14.64
CA VAL A 127 -4.45 -3.76 -13.93
C VAL A 127 -3.03 -3.48 -14.40
N TYR A 128 -2.25 -4.51 -14.73
CA TYR A 128 -0.90 -4.39 -15.27
C TYR A 128 -0.80 -3.46 -16.49
N ASN A 129 -1.86 -3.35 -17.30
CA ASN A 129 -1.83 -2.55 -18.53
C ASN A 129 -2.02 -1.04 -18.30
N VAL A 130 -2.48 -0.65 -17.11
CA VAL A 130 -2.82 0.75 -16.81
C VAL A 130 -1.97 1.35 -15.68
N VAL A 131 -1.19 0.53 -14.98
CA VAL A 131 -0.28 1.00 -13.93
C VAL A 131 0.99 1.60 -14.52
N GLN A 132 1.42 2.74 -13.98
CA GLN A 132 2.71 3.32 -14.32
C GLN A 132 3.78 2.77 -13.37
N SER A 133 4.83 2.15 -13.92
CA SER A 133 6.02 1.75 -13.15
C SER A 133 7.09 2.84 -13.20
N ILE A 134 7.61 3.23 -12.03
CA ILE A 134 8.66 4.27 -11.91
C ILE A 134 10.06 3.71 -11.62
N SER A 135 10.25 2.39 -11.64
CA SER A 135 11.51 1.74 -11.20
C SER A 135 12.66 1.80 -12.22
N SER A 136 12.40 2.27 -13.45
CA SER A 136 13.39 2.28 -14.54
C SER A 136 14.63 3.13 -14.25
N THR A 137 14.59 4.01 -13.24
CA THR A 137 15.72 4.86 -12.83
C THR A 137 16.66 4.21 -11.80
N LEU A 138 16.32 3.02 -11.27
CA LEU A 138 17.06 2.40 -10.16
C LEU A 138 18.12 1.37 -10.60
N ASN A 139 18.29 1.13 -11.91
CA ASN A 139 19.36 0.31 -12.53
C ASN A 139 19.69 -1.04 -11.83
N GLY A 140 18.70 -1.69 -11.21
CA GLY A 140 18.90 -2.97 -10.53
C GLY A 140 19.72 -2.89 -9.23
N GLU A 141 19.89 -1.70 -8.66
CA GLU A 141 20.62 -1.50 -7.40
C GLU A 141 19.74 -1.58 -6.16
N VAL A 142 18.42 -1.77 -6.32
CA VAL A 142 17.47 -1.82 -5.22
C VAL A 142 16.61 -3.07 -5.27
N ASP A 143 16.54 -3.74 -4.13
CA ASP A 143 15.58 -4.78 -3.83
C ASP A 143 14.81 -4.35 -2.56
N TYR A 144 13.77 -5.09 -2.20
CA TYR A 144 13.03 -4.90 -0.95
C TYR A 144 12.61 -3.44 -0.69
N ILE A 145 11.81 -2.87 -1.61
CA ILE A 145 11.30 -1.50 -1.46
C ILE A 145 10.29 -1.43 -0.31
N GLN A 146 10.43 -0.41 0.54
CA GLN A 146 9.51 -0.11 1.64
C GLN A 146 9.26 1.40 1.74
N PHE A 147 7.99 1.77 1.83
CA PHE A 147 7.57 3.15 2.09
C PHE A 147 7.70 3.46 3.58
N LYS A 148 8.14 4.67 3.92
CA LYS A 148 8.39 5.05 5.33
C LYS A 148 7.41 6.10 5.81
N HIS A 149 7.48 7.30 5.25
CA HIS A 149 6.60 8.39 5.61
C HIS A 149 6.62 9.46 4.53
N TRP A 150 5.60 10.31 4.56
CA TRP A 150 5.51 11.51 3.76
C TRP A 150 6.02 12.73 4.55
N ASP A 151 6.84 13.55 3.93
CA ASP A 151 7.05 14.96 4.29
C ASP A 151 6.44 15.82 3.19
N LYS A 152 5.22 16.30 3.42
CA LYS A 152 4.40 16.99 2.40
C LYS A 152 4.25 16.10 1.15
N HIS A 153 4.68 16.57 -0.02
CA HIS A 153 4.64 15.82 -1.28
C HIS A 153 5.84 14.88 -1.48
N ILE A 154 6.74 14.75 -0.51
CA ILE A 154 7.93 13.89 -0.62
C ILE A 154 7.72 12.61 0.19
N LEU A 155 7.68 11.47 -0.50
CA LEU A 155 7.69 10.15 0.11
C LEU A 155 9.12 9.68 0.34
N HIS A 156 9.45 9.38 1.59
CA HIS A 156 10.69 8.72 1.95
C HIS A 156 10.56 7.21 1.80
N ILE A 157 11.54 6.62 1.12
CA ILE A 157 11.57 5.21 0.75
C ILE A 157 12.90 4.62 1.21
N GLU A 158 12.84 3.43 1.79
CA GLU A 158 14.01 2.61 2.09
C GLU A 158 13.98 1.36 1.22
N ALA A 159 15.13 1.00 0.68
CA ALA A 159 15.33 -0.24 -0.06
C ALA A 159 16.63 -0.90 0.39
N VAL A 160 16.80 -2.17 0.06
CA VAL A 160 18.01 -2.96 0.38
C VAL A 160 18.49 -3.63 -0.89
N ASN A 161 19.79 -3.61 -1.15
CA ASN A 161 20.33 -4.44 -2.22
C ASN A 161 20.70 -5.83 -1.66
N PHE A 162 20.09 -6.90 -2.15
CA PHE A 162 20.34 -8.27 -1.69
C PHE A 162 21.77 -8.75 -1.98
N TYR A 163 22.42 -8.22 -3.02
CA TYR A 163 23.80 -8.56 -3.38
C TYR A 163 24.84 -7.77 -2.58
N SER A 164 24.46 -6.67 -1.95
CA SER A 164 25.32 -5.95 -1.00
C SER A 164 24.65 -5.96 0.37
N SER A 165 24.88 -7.06 1.10
CA SER A 165 24.18 -7.50 2.32
C SER A 165 24.03 -6.51 3.49
N GLU A 166 24.46 -5.26 3.35
CA GLU A 166 24.38 -4.22 4.41
C GLU A 166 24.05 -2.80 3.93
N LYS A 167 23.90 -2.53 2.62
CA LYS A 167 23.64 -1.16 2.16
C LYS A 167 22.15 -0.90 1.99
N LYS A 168 21.59 -0.21 2.98
CA LYS A 168 20.32 0.51 2.83
C LYS A 168 20.49 1.59 1.76
N VAL A 169 19.56 1.61 0.82
CA VAL A 169 19.40 2.66 -0.16
C VAL A 169 18.22 3.51 0.27
N PHE A 170 18.43 4.82 0.30
CA PHE A 170 17.38 5.77 0.62
C PHE A 170 16.98 6.50 -0.65
N LEU A 171 15.68 6.49 -0.94
CA LEU A 171 15.11 7.16 -2.09
C LEU A 171 14.04 8.14 -1.62
N THR A 172 13.77 9.12 -2.46
CA THR A 172 12.63 10.02 -2.32
C THR A 172 11.80 9.98 -3.59
N TYR A 173 10.48 9.89 -3.44
CA TYR A 173 9.53 10.13 -4.52
C TYR A 173 8.80 11.44 -4.27
N ASP A 174 8.79 12.31 -5.27
CA ASP A 174 8.08 13.59 -5.24
C ASP A 174 6.76 13.44 -6.01
N ALA A 175 5.63 13.60 -5.31
CA ALA A 175 4.29 13.44 -5.88
C ALA A 175 3.90 14.59 -6.84
N GLU A 176 4.48 15.78 -6.69
CA GLU A 176 4.20 16.92 -7.57
C GLU A 176 4.94 16.74 -8.91
N THR A 177 6.20 16.31 -8.85
CA THR A 177 7.02 16.13 -10.07
C THR A 177 6.96 14.71 -10.63
N LYS A 178 6.40 13.76 -9.88
CA LYS A 178 6.40 12.31 -10.15
C LYS A 178 7.80 11.74 -10.37
N MET A 179 8.82 12.33 -9.74
CA MET A 179 10.22 11.92 -9.89
C MET A 179 10.72 11.12 -8.69
N LEU A 180 11.50 10.09 -8.98
CA LEU A 180 12.22 9.27 -7.99
C LEU A 180 13.70 9.67 -8.00
N ALA A 181 14.28 9.88 -6.81
CA ALA A 181 15.68 10.28 -6.66
C ALA A 181 16.38 9.53 -5.52
N TYR A 182 17.70 9.35 -5.66
CA TYR A 182 18.56 8.85 -4.57
C TYR A 182 18.85 9.95 -3.56
N VAL A 183 18.78 9.61 -2.28
CA VAL A 183 19.29 10.47 -1.22
C VAL A 183 20.80 10.24 -1.12
N LEU A 184 21.58 11.21 -1.60
CA LEU A 184 23.03 11.23 -1.38
C LEU A 184 23.29 11.42 0.11
N MET A 185 23.63 10.35 0.82
CA MET A 185 24.15 10.52 2.18
C MET A 185 25.47 11.29 2.10
N PRO A 186 25.65 12.38 2.88
CA PRO A 186 26.94 13.04 2.97
C PRO A 186 27.97 12.00 3.40
N LYS A 187 29.12 11.94 2.70
CA LYS A 187 30.25 11.12 3.14
C LYS A 187 30.51 11.48 4.60
N ARG A 188 30.54 10.48 5.49
CA ARG A 188 31.14 10.68 6.80
C ARG A 188 32.53 11.23 6.55
N GLU A 189 32.76 12.47 6.96
CA GLU A 189 34.11 12.94 7.21
C GLU A 189 34.62 12.06 8.34
N ASP A 190 35.32 10.98 7.97
CA ASP A 190 36.13 10.24 8.91
C ASP A 190 37.17 11.23 9.43
N ASN A 191 36.91 11.75 10.63
CA ASN A 191 37.85 12.59 11.35
C ASN A 191 39.15 11.77 11.52
N LEU A 192 40.18 12.23 10.78
CA LEU A 192 41.58 11.82 10.87
C LEU A 192 42.11 11.89 12.31
#